data_AF-A0A1M3JZT3-F1
#
_entry.id   AF-A0A1M3JZT3-F1
#
_cell.length_a   1.000
_cell.length_b   1.000
_cell.length_c   1.000
_cell.angle_alpha   90.00
_cell.angle_beta   90.00
_cell.angle_gamma   90.00
#
_symmetry.space_group_name_H-M   'P 1'
#
loop_
_entity.id
_entity.type
_entity.pdbx_description
1 polymer ?
#
loop_
_entity_poly.entity_id
_entity_poly.type
_entity_poly.pdbx_seq_one_letter_code
_entity_poly.pdbx_strand_id
1 'polypeptide(L)'
;MRLVETIIFMDKPQKLIGLIAWLGLIVIMINTIWLILITLSQGNTLLKMSTKSVLLIVFLLSTGTAILLFRTKWVKLIFEKHSLAIKKLLSILAFSILILSVFFVLMPFASFRLQVSYAIWLRMLPVVLTYTALSILWFWYMWLELPTQPIVQSAPSKREIFIDFARGFAIILAVATHIFSVFEYDVLFGKSMYQVISLTRLATPSFILITGMMFELVYFRKAEEQSFMVAAQRLVKRSLQCYGIYVVTVLIEWFNQKLNLVSAQYAITFLGSSLLSEVLKFYALFLLLAIPIIWLRKRFGIWLIAFLPIVVWLGDLLLDRMTWPAANQRIGNFTGLLFGHPFGSYFSVWHSLTFMAFGMLLGYMLKRSKQAGNWKNFQVTLLLLTLICLGVSLISVLPTTWEEFFFNFSYRYRKNHEIPYYSIGSMGAFLLLWISWRLRMFLNHPWLKHTITSLGKNSLWAFAVGNSLAALLPTQNNQAWYVVLFLLMVFAGSVGMIKMKDLLRSQTRLPVRDVKYMTHEAS
;
A
#
# COMPACT_ATOMS: atom_id res chain seq x y z
N MET A 1 31.64 12.54 -9.37
CA MET A 1 31.88 11.19 -8.80
C MET A 1 32.90 11.23 -7.66
N ARG A 2 34.10 11.81 -7.84
CA ARG A 2 35.12 11.95 -6.77
C ARG A 2 34.68 12.75 -5.52
N LEU A 3 33.79 13.75 -5.63
CA LEU A 3 33.30 14.51 -4.46
C LEU A 3 32.31 13.73 -3.58
N VAL A 4 31.65 12.70 -4.12
CA VAL A 4 30.74 11.82 -3.37
C VAL A 4 31.55 10.74 -2.65
N GLU A 5 32.69 10.32 -3.20
CA GLU A 5 33.59 9.37 -2.54
C GLU A 5 34.29 9.96 -1.31
N THR A 6 34.65 11.25 -1.32
CA THR A 6 35.32 11.90 -0.17
C THR A 6 34.41 12.12 1.05
N ILE A 7 33.09 12.19 0.86
CA ILE A 7 32.12 12.33 1.97
C ILE A 7 31.82 10.97 2.62
N ILE A 8 32.02 9.86 1.90
CA ILE A 8 31.64 8.51 2.36
C ILE A 8 32.74 7.84 3.20
N PHE A 9 34.00 8.29 3.11
CA PHE A 9 35.13 7.72 3.86
C PHE A 9 35.53 8.49 5.12
N MET A 10 34.60 9.20 5.75
CA MET A 10 34.83 9.70 7.09
C MET A 10 34.73 8.58 8.13
N ASP A 11 35.80 8.39 8.90
CA ASP A 11 35.91 7.62 10.14
C ASP A 11 35.01 8.17 11.29
N LYS A 12 33.88 8.81 10.95
CA LYS A 12 33.03 9.62 11.83
C LYS A 12 31.60 9.08 12.10
N PRO A 13 31.18 7.83 11.79
CA PRO A 13 29.84 7.40 12.19
C PRO A 13 29.68 7.44 13.72
N GLN A 14 30.74 7.17 14.49
CA GLN A 14 30.72 7.27 15.95
C GLN A 14 30.56 8.71 16.46
N LYS A 15 31.21 9.70 15.83
CA LYS A 15 31.07 11.11 16.21
C LYS A 15 29.66 11.64 15.92
N LEU A 16 29.07 11.24 14.79
CA LEU A 16 27.71 11.59 14.44
C LEU A 16 26.68 11.00 15.42
N ILE A 17 26.85 9.73 15.82
CA ILE A 17 26.01 9.09 16.84
C ILE A 17 26.08 9.85 18.17
N GLY A 18 27.29 10.25 18.60
CA GLY A 18 27.49 11.05 19.81
C GLY A 18 26.77 12.41 19.75
N LEU A 19 26.82 13.09 18.60
CA LEU A 19 26.14 14.36 18.39
C LEU A 19 24.61 14.22 18.40
N ILE A 20 24.06 13.22 17.70
CA ILE A 20 22.61 12.94 17.65
C ILE A 20 22.07 12.65 19.06
N ALA A 21 22.81 11.89 19.86
CA ALA A 21 22.42 11.61 21.24
C ALA A 21 22.36 12.87 22.12
N TRP A 22 23.34 13.77 21.99
CA TRP A 22 23.36 15.06 22.70
C TRP A 22 22.21 15.99 22.29
N LEU A 23 21.97 16.10 20.98
CA LEU A 23 20.84 16.89 20.47
C LEU A 23 19.51 16.32 20.96
N GLY A 24 19.36 14.99 20.97
CA GLY A 24 18.20 14.32 21.54
C GLY A 24 17.96 14.70 23.00
N LEU A 25 18.99 14.65 23.84
CA LEU A 25 18.93 15.04 25.26
C LEU A 25 18.43 16.47 25.45
N ILE A 26 19.04 17.42 24.73
CA ILE A 26 18.70 18.84 24.82
C ILE A 26 17.24 19.04 24.42
N VAL A 27 16.81 18.43 23.31
CA VAL A 27 15.41 18.48 22.85
C VAL A 27 14.45 17.92 23.89
N ILE A 28 14.75 16.77 24.49
CA ILE A 28 13.92 16.16 25.53
C ILE A 28 13.78 17.09 26.73
N MET A 29 14.90 17.69 27.19
CA MET A 29 14.90 18.59 28.33
C MET A 29 14.06 19.85 28.05
N ILE A 30 14.26 20.49 26.89
CA ILE A 30 13.47 21.65 26.45
C ILE A 30 11.99 21.30 26.39
N ASN A 31 11.63 20.17 25.77
CA ASN A 31 10.25 19.72 25.66
C ASN A 31 9.61 19.42 27.02
N THR A 32 10.38 18.85 27.95
CA THR A 32 9.91 18.55 29.32
C THR A 32 9.55 19.85 30.04
N ILE A 33 10.47 20.82 30.03
CA ILE A 33 10.25 22.14 30.63
C ILE A 33 9.03 22.81 29.99
N TRP A 34 8.95 22.76 28.66
CA TRP A 34 7.83 23.35 27.92
C TRP A 34 6.48 22.72 28.29
N LEU A 35 6.39 21.39 28.39
CA LEU A 35 5.16 20.70 28.81
C LEU A 35 4.73 21.03 30.24
N ILE A 36 5.70 21.18 31.15
CA ILE A 36 5.44 21.62 32.53
C ILE A 36 4.88 23.05 32.53
N LEU A 37 5.48 23.96 31.76
CA LEU A 37 5.02 25.36 31.65
C LEU A 37 3.61 25.47 31.05
N ILE A 38 3.29 24.68 30.03
CA ILE A 38 1.93 24.62 29.45
C ILE A 38 0.92 24.25 30.52
N THR A 39 1.24 23.24 31.34
CA THR A 39 0.34 22.74 32.39
C THR A 39 0.09 23.79 33.46
N LEU A 40 1.14 24.46 33.93
CA LEU A 40 1.06 25.50 34.95
C LEU A 40 0.23 26.71 34.49
N SER A 41 0.33 27.08 33.21
CA SER A 41 -0.38 28.25 32.67
C SER A 41 -1.90 28.14 32.61
N GLN A 42 -2.48 26.94 32.79
CA GLN A 42 -3.93 26.72 32.75
C GLN A 42 -4.60 26.86 34.12
N GLY A 43 -3.88 27.29 35.16
CA GLY A 43 -4.43 27.40 36.53
C GLY A 43 -4.76 26.05 37.18
N ASN A 44 -4.42 24.94 36.52
CA ASN A 44 -4.54 23.61 37.09
C ASN A 44 -3.35 23.34 38.01
N THR A 45 -3.64 23.14 39.29
CA THR A 45 -2.68 22.51 40.21
C THR A 45 -2.26 21.16 39.65
N LEU A 46 -0.99 20.76 39.83
CA LEU A 46 -0.44 19.47 39.34
C LEU A 46 -1.33 18.24 39.66
N LEU A 47 -2.09 18.29 40.77
CA LEU A 47 -3.06 17.28 41.19
C LEU A 47 -4.35 17.17 40.34
N LYS A 48 -4.67 18.18 39.54
CA LYS A 48 -5.87 18.24 38.67
C LYS A 48 -5.58 17.94 37.20
N MET A 49 -4.36 17.48 36.87
CA MET A 49 -4.09 17.07 35.49
C MET A 49 -5.03 15.94 35.09
N SER A 50 -5.73 16.13 33.97
CA SER A 50 -6.45 15.05 33.31
C SER A 50 -5.50 13.87 33.12
N THR A 51 -5.97 12.66 33.43
CA THR A 51 -5.23 11.40 33.22
C THR A 51 -4.66 11.30 31.80
N LYS A 52 -5.32 11.92 30.81
CA LYS A 52 -4.85 12.01 29.42
C LYS A 52 -3.55 12.81 29.27
N SER A 53 -3.43 13.95 29.97
CA SER A 53 -2.24 14.81 29.91
C SER A 53 -1.05 14.16 30.62
N VAL A 54 -1.30 13.48 31.74
CA VAL A 54 -0.26 12.72 32.46
C VAL A 54 0.25 11.57 31.59
N LEU A 55 -0.63 10.81 30.96
CA LEU A 55 -0.23 9.70 30.08
C LEU A 55 0.62 10.18 28.90
N LEU A 56 0.27 11.32 28.31
CA LEU A 56 1.03 11.91 27.21
C LEU A 56 2.42 12.38 27.65
N ILE A 57 2.52 13.04 28.81
CA ILE A 57 3.79 13.49 29.38
C ILE A 57 4.66 12.28 29.73
N VAL A 58 4.11 11.27 30.42
CA VAL A 58 4.82 10.05 30.78
C VAL A 58 5.34 9.34 29.53
N PHE A 59 4.54 9.25 28.47
CA PHE A 59 4.94 8.62 27.22
C PHE A 59 6.06 9.38 26.50
N LEU A 60 5.99 10.71 26.44
CA LEU A 60 7.03 11.56 25.83
C LEU A 60 8.34 11.53 26.64
N LEU A 61 8.24 11.51 27.97
CA LEU A 61 9.39 11.44 28.88
C LEU A 61 10.03 10.06 28.93
N SER A 62 9.23 8.98 28.92
CA SER A 62 9.75 7.60 28.94
C SER A 62 10.60 7.31 27.70
N THR A 63 10.19 7.87 26.57
CA THR A 63 10.93 7.78 25.30
C THR A 63 12.28 8.48 25.39
N GLY A 64 12.29 9.69 25.97
CA GLY A 64 13.52 10.46 26.13
C GLY A 64 14.49 9.86 27.14
N THR A 65 13.98 9.37 28.27
CA THR A 65 14.78 8.70 29.31
C THR A 65 15.37 7.38 28.80
N ALA A 66 14.67 6.62 27.96
CA ALA A 66 15.22 5.43 27.31
C ALA A 66 16.45 5.76 26.42
N ILE A 67 16.44 6.90 25.73
CA ILE A 67 17.57 7.38 24.92
C ILE A 67 18.72 7.89 25.80
N LEU A 68 18.45 8.37 27.01
CA LEU A 68 19.48 8.84 27.94
C LEU A 68 20.24 7.70 28.62
N LEU A 69 19.51 6.64 28.98
CA LEU A 69 20.11 5.45 29.60
C LEU A 69 21.17 4.80 28.70
N PHE A 70 21.07 4.97 27.38
CA PHE A 70 22.00 4.50 26.34
C PHE A 70 23.48 4.87 26.54
N ARG A 71 23.78 5.93 27.31
CA ARG A 71 25.15 6.46 27.43
C ARG A 71 25.93 5.88 28.61
N THR A 72 25.27 5.18 29.54
CA THR A 72 25.97 4.61 30.70
C THR A 72 26.83 3.42 30.28
N LYS A 73 28.03 3.25 30.88
CA LYS A 73 28.94 2.12 30.59
C LYS A 73 28.24 0.76 30.68
N TRP A 74 27.33 0.61 31.63
CA TRP A 74 26.48 -0.57 31.82
C TRP A 74 25.56 -0.84 30.62
N VAL A 75 24.97 0.21 30.07
CA VAL A 75 24.08 0.07 28.91
C VAL A 75 24.86 -0.21 27.63
N LYS A 76 26.12 0.21 27.50
CA LYS A 76 26.95 -0.20 26.36
C LYS A 76 27.12 -1.72 26.29
N LEU A 77 27.34 -2.37 27.44
CA LEU A 77 27.49 -3.82 27.58
C LEU A 77 26.17 -4.56 27.32
N ILE A 78 25.06 -4.05 27.85
CA ILE A 78 23.71 -4.56 27.56
C ILE A 78 23.38 -4.35 26.08
N PHE A 79 23.80 -3.24 25.49
CA PHE A 79 23.55 -2.90 24.10
C PHE A 79 24.37 -3.79 23.18
N GLU A 80 25.61 -4.15 23.46
CA GLU A 80 26.31 -5.13 22.64
C GLU A 80 25.57 -6.48 22.62
N LYS A 81 25.05 -6.90 23.77
CA LYS A 81 24.26 -8.14 23.92
C LYS A 81 22.86 -8.07 23.28
N HIS A 82 22.19 -6.92 23.36
CA HIS A 82 20.78 -6.73 22.97
C HIS A 82 20.58 -5.67 21.87
N SER A 83 21.63 -5.28 21.15
CA SER A 83 21.67 -4.17 20.19
C SER A 83 20.55 -4.30 19.18
N LEU A 84 20.32 -5.52 18.71
CA LEU A 84 19.27 -5.84 17.76
C LEU A 84 17.86 -5.56 18.31
N ALA A 85 17.58 -6.06 19.53
CA ALA A 85 16.29 -5.88 20.18
C ALA A 85 16.03 -4.40 20.50
N ILE A 86 17.06 -3.68 20.93
CA ILE A 86 16.96 -2.26 21.25
C ILE A 86 16.79 -1.42 19.98
N LYS A 87 17.57 -1.68 18.91
CA LYS A 87 17.37 -1.05 17.59
C LYS A 87 15.95 -1.29 17.07
N LYS A 88 15.42 -2.50 17.26
CA LYS A 88 14.04 -2.84 16.92
C LYS A 88 13.03 -2.01 17.71
N LEU A 89 13.18 -1.94 19.03
CA LEU A 89 12.31 -1.18 19.92
C LEU A 89 12.33 0.31 19.57
N LEU A 90 13.53 0.91 19.42
CA LEU A 90 13.68 2.31 19.03
C LEU A 90 13.06 2.60 17.67
N SER A 91 13.21 1.68 16.72
CA SER A 91 12.59 1.82 15.39
C SER A 91 11.06 1.80 15.49
N ILE A 92 10.48 0.87 16.28
CA ILE A 92 9.03 0.82 16.52
C ILE A 92 8.54 2.10 17.20
N LEU A 93 9.29 2.61 18.18
CA LEU A 93 8.95 3.82 18.92
C LEU A 93 9.02 5.07 18.04
N ALA A 94 10.12 5.27 17.31
CA ALA A 94 10.28 6.36 16.35
C ALA A 94 9.19 6.32 15.27
N PHE A 95 8.85 5.13 14.79
CA PHE A 95 7.75 4.95 13.84
C PHE A 95 6.39 5.35 14.42
N SER A 96 6.12 4.95 15.66
CA SER A 96 4.88 5.29 16.36
C SER A 96 4.78 6.80 16.59
N ILE A 97 5.90 7.46 16.93
CA ILE A 97 5.98 8.92 17.03
C ILE A 97 5.65 9.57 15.68
N LEU A 98 6.25 9.13 14.57
CA LEU A 98 5.94 9.69 13.26
C LEU A 98 4.45 9.59 12.91
N ILE A 99 3.81 8.44 13.19
CA ILE A 99 2.37 8.28 12.98
C ILE A 99 1.61 9.30 13.85
N LEU A 100 1.85 9.31 15.16
CA LEU A 100 1.15 10.18 16.09
C LEU A 100 1.33 11.66 15.73
N SER A 101 2.53 12.04 15.27
CA SER A 101 2.81 13.39 14.79
C SER A 101 1.99 13.76 13.56
N VAL A 102 1.80 12.85 12.61
CA VAL A 102 0.93 13.09 11.45
C VAL A 102 -0.51 13.35 11.91
N PHE A 103 -1.06 12.50 12.78
CA PHE A 103 -2.40 12.72 13.35
C PHE A 103 -2.49 14.05 14.10
N PHE A 104 -1.47 14.39 14.90
CA PHE A 104 -1.45 15.63 15.65
C PHE A 104 -1.41 16.85 14.73
N VAL A 105 -0.53 16.87 13.73
CA VAL A 105 -0.40 17.98 12.77
C VAL A 105 -1.67 18.17 11.93
N LEU A 106 -2.35 17.07 11.59
CA LEU A 106 -3.60 17.12 10.83
C LEU A 106 -4.81 17.52 11.68
N MET A 107 -4.71 17.54 13.01
CA MET A 107 -5.83 17.76 13.92
C MET A 107 -6.63 19.05 13.71
N PRO A 108 -6.03 20.22 13.38
CA PRO A 108 -6.79 21.44 13.10
C PRO A 108 -7.61 21.36 11.80
N PHE A 109 -7.25 20.44 10.91
CA PHE A 109 -7.85 20.31 9.59
C PHE A 109 -8.84 19.13 9.54
N ALA A 110 -8.59 18.08 10.32
CA ALA A 110 -9.38 16.86 10.34
C ALA A 110 -10.39 16.85 11.50
N SER A 111 -11.56 16.25 11.26
CA SER A 111 -12.62 16.10 12.27
C SER A 111 -12.39 14.86 13.14
N PHE A 112 -11.25 14.78 13.82
CA PHE A 112 -11.00 13.64 14.71
C PHE A 112 -12.00 13.61 15.87
N ARG A 113 -12.37 12.40 16.32
CA ARG A 113 -13.17 12.21 17.54
C ARG A 113 -12.46 12.68 18.80
N LEU A 114 -11.12 12.70 18.79
CA LEU A 114 -10.31 13.32 19.82
C LEU A 114 -9.89 14.71 19.35
N GLN A 115 -10.54 15.74 19.89
CA GLN A 115 -10.19 17.14 19.62
C GLN A 115 -9.42 17.71 20.80
N VAL A 116 -8.32 18.38 20.50
CA VAL A 116 -7.58 19.23 21.43
C VAL A 116 -7.91 20.66 21.07
N SER A 117 -8.12 21.54 22.06
CA SER A 117 -8.40 22.94 21.77
C SER A 117 -7.24 23.56 20.98
N TYR A 118 -7.54 24.45 20.04
CA TYR A 118 -6.52 25.03 19.15
C TYR A 118 -5.35 25.67 19.92
N ALA A 119 -5.63 26.30 21.07
CA ALA A 119 -4.61 26.86 21.95
C ALA A 119 -3.66 25.80 22.54
N ILE A 120 -4.19 24.65 23.00
CA ILE A 120 -3.35 23.55 23.50
C ILE A 120 -2.57 22.91 22.35
N TRP A 121 -3.22 22.74 21.20
CA TRP A 121 -2.57 22.22 20.00
C TRP A 121 -1.35 23.06 19.60
N LEU A 122 -1.51 24.38 19.50
CA LEU A 122 -0.44 25.30 19.13
C LEU A 122 0.72 25.25 20.13
N ARG A 123 0.42 25.14 21.42
CA ARG A 123 1.43 25.02 22.48
C ARG A 123 2.19 23.69 22.41
N MET A 124 1.52 22.60 22.05
CA MET A 124 2.15 21.29 21.93
C MET A 124 2.88 21.07 20.60
N LEU A 125 2.61 21.89 19.58
CA LEU A 125 3.19 21.75 18.24
C LEU A 125 4.74 21.71 18.23
N PRO A 126 5.48 22.60 18.93
CA PRO A 126 6.95 22.53 18.94
C PRO A 126 7.48 21.21 19.50
N VAL A 127 6.83 20.68 20.53
CA VAL A 127 7.18 19.40 21.16
C VAL A 127 6.98 18.27 20.15
N VAL A 128 5.83 18.23 19.47
CA VAL A 128 5.55 17.21 18.46
C VAL A 128 6.53 17.31 17.28
N LEU A 129 6.81 18.50 16.78
CA LEU A 129 7.75 18.71 15.67
C LEU A 129 9.17 18.25 16.00
N THR A 130 9.65 18.52 17.21
CA THR A 130 11.00 18.10 17.62
C THR A 130 11.11 16.58 17.77
N TYR A 131 10.13 15.89 18.36
CA TYR A 131 10.10 14.42 18.39
C TYR A 131 9.94 13.80 16.99
N THR A 132 9.21 14.48 16.10
CA THR A 132 9.12 14.10 14.68
C THR A 132 10.49 14.18 14.01
N ALA A 133 11.20 15.28 14.19
CA ALA A 133 12.54 15.48 13.63
C ALA A 133 13.53 14.43 14.14
N LEU A 134 13.52 14.13 15.45
CA LEU A 134 14.34 13.05 16.02
C LEU A 134 14.02 11.68 15.41
N SER A 135 12.73 11.41 15.18
CA SER A 135 12.30 10.16 14.55
C SER A 135 12.75 10.08 13.09
N ILE A 136 12.64 11.16 12.31
CA ILE A 136 13.16 11.25 10.94
C ILE A 136 14.67 11.04 10.92
N LEU A 137 15.41 11.68 11.83
CA LEU A 137 16.86 11.52 11.97
C LEU A 137 17.24 10.07 12.29
N TRP A 138 16.48 9.39 13.15
CA TRP A 138 16.68 7.97 13.43
C TRP A 138 16.52 7.10 12.17
N PHE A 139 15.48 7.33 11.37
CA PHE A 139 15.29 6.62 10.11
C PHE A 139 16.38 6.93 9.08
N TRP A 140 16.80 8.19 9.02
CA TRP A 140 17.91 8.60 8.17
C TRP A 140 19.20 7.88 8.57
N TYR A 141 19.50 7.80 9.87
CA TYR A 141 20.63 7.03 10.39
C TYR A 141 20.55 5.55 10.02
N MET A 142 19.40 4.90 10.27
CA MET A 142 19.17 3.50 9.89
C MET A 142 19.26 3.29 8.37
N TRP A 143 18.87 4.28 7.58
CA TRP A 143 18.98 4.25 6.13
C TRP A 143 20.43 4.27 5.66
N LEU A 144 21.28 5.07 6.30
CA LEU A 144 22.72 5.11 6.01
C LEU A 144 23.47 3.86 6.50
N GLU A 145 22.94 3.17 7.52
CA GLU A 145 23.53 1.92 8.04
C GLU A 145 23.13 0.68 7.21
N LEU A 146 21.99 0.71 6.51
CA LEU A 146 21.52 -0.41 5.67
C LEU A 146 22.50 -0.85 4.56
N PRO A 147 23.16 0.06 3.81
CA PRO A 147 24.12 -0.29 2.77
C PRO A 147 25.39 -0.99 3.27
N THR A 148 25.76 -0.83 4.54
CA THR A 148 27.01 -1.40 5.09
C THR A 148 26.85 -2.84 5.55
N GLN A 149 25.61 -3.35 5.62
CA GLN A 149 25.41 -4.77 5.90
C GLN A 149 25.87 -5.59 4.70
N PRO A 150 26.70 -6.64 4.90
CA PRO A 150 27.13 -7.49 3.81
C PRO A 150 25.90 -7.98 3.07
N ILE A 151 25.82 -7.66 1.78
CA ILE A 151 24.73 -8.11 0.93
C ILE A 151 24.85 -9.63 0.91
N VAL A 152 24.06 -10.30 1.76
CA VAL A 152 23.85 -11.73 1.64
C VAL A 152 23.38 -11.92 0.21
N GLN A 153 24.22 -12.52 -0.63
CA GLN A 153 23.93 -12.78 -2.03
C GLN A 153 22.70 -13.69 -2.06
N SER A 154 21.52 -13.08 -2.04
CA SER A 154 20.29 -13.81 -2.21
C SER A 154 20.33 -14.37 -3.62
N ALA A 155 20.11 -15.68 -3.75
CA ALA A 155 20.00 -16.36 -5.03
C ALA A 155 19.22 -15.48 -6.04
N PRO A 156 19.65 -15.43 -7.32
CA PRO A 156 19.09 -14.53 -8.31
C PRO A 156 17.57 -14.59 -8.28
N SER A 157 16.97 -13.48 -7.85
CA SER A 157 15.54 -13.38 -7.64
C SER A 157 14.84 -13.63 -8.98
N LYS A 158 14.08 -14.73 -9.11
CA LYS A 158 13.23 -15.06 -10.28
C LYS A 158 12.08 -14.05 -10.53
N ARG A 159 12.23 -12.81 -10.05
CA ARG A 159 11.19 -11.78 -10.02
C ARG A 159 11.40 -10.81 -11.17
N GLU A 160 10.33 -10.56 -11.90
CA GLU A 160 10.34 -9.66 -13.05
C GLU A 160 10.17 -8.21 -12.61
N ILE A 161 11.21 -7.40 -12.78
CA ILE A 161 11.25 -6.00 -12.32
C ILE A 161 10.18 -5.14 -13.01
N PHE A 162 9.91 -5.38 -14.30
CA PHE A 162 8.89 -4.62 -15.03
C PHE A 162 7.47 -4.86 -14.50
N ILE A 163 7.17 -6.05 -13.97
CA ILE A 163 5.88 -6.34 -13.34
C ILE A 163 5.75 -5.59 -12.02
N ASP A 164 6.83 -5.54 -11.22
CA ASP A 164 6.85 -4.71 -10.02
C ASP A 164 6.67 -3.24 -10.37
N PHE A 165 7.33 -2.74 -11.41
CA PHE A 165 7.17 -1.35 -11.85
C PHE A 165 5.73 -1.04 -12.27
N ALA A 166 5.15 -1.84 -13.18
CA ALA A 166 3.76 -1.67 -13.63
C ALA A 166 2.78 -1.65 -12.45
N ARG A 167 2.99 -2.55 -11.48
CA ARG A 167 2.21 -2.61 -10.26
C ARG A 167 2.38 -1.38 -9.37
N GLY A 168 3.62 -0.91 -9.22
CA GLY A 168 3.96 0.32 -8.52
C GLY A 168 3.29 1.54 -9.14
N PHE A 169 3.29 1.62 -10.47
CA PHE A 169 2.64 2.69 -11.22
C PHE A 169 1.12 2.66 -11.05
N ALA A 170 0.50 1.48 -11.13
CA ALA A 170 -0.93 1.32 -10.86
C ALA A 170 -1.31 1.76 -9.44
N ILE A 171 -0.47 1.51 -8.43
CA ILE A 171 -0.69 2.03 -7.06
C ILE A 171 -0.69 3.55 -7.05
N ILE A 172 0.29 4.19 -7.72
CA ILE A 172 0.38 5.65 -7.77
C ILE A 172 -0.89 6.22 -8.38
N LEU A 173 -1.37 5.67 -9.50
CA LEU A 173 -2.61 6.10 -10.13
C LEU A 173 -3.83 5.91 -9.22
N ALA A 174 -3.94 4.77 -8.52
CA ALA A 174 -5.05 4.52 -7.61
C ALA A 174 -5.06 5.48 -6.41
N VAL A 175 -3.88 5.70 -5.81
CA VAL A 175 -3.72 6.67 -4.72
C VAL A 175 -4.03 8.08 -5.22
N ALA A 176 -3.57 8.45 -6.42
CA ALA A 176 -3.90 9.72 -7.05
C ALA A 176 -5.42 9.87 -7.23
N THR A 177 -6.14 8.82 -7.64
CA THR A 177 -7.61 8.88 -7.72
C THR A 177 -8.26 9.25 -6.40
N HIS A 178 -7.83 8.63 -5.30
CA HIS A 178 -8.36 8.91 -3.98
C HIS A 178 -8.06 10.35 -3.53
N ILE A 179 -6.86 10.83 -3.81
CA ILE A 179 -6.46 12.19 -3.47
C ILE A 179 -7.27 13.20 -4.28
N PHE A 180 -7.28 13.07 -5.61
CA PHE A 180 -8.02 13.98 -6.48
C PHE A 180 -9.52 13.96 -6.19
N SER A 181 -10.07 12.83 -5.77
CA SER A 181 -11.46 12.74 -5.33
C SER A 181 -11.73 13.51 -4.03
N VAL A 182 -10.76 13.56 -3.10
CA VAL A 182 -10.92 14.32 -1.84
C VAL A 182 -10.77 15.82 -2.07
N PHE A 183 -9.92 16.22 -3.02
CA PHE A 183 -9.67 17.63 -3.37
C PHE A 183 -10.54 18.13 -4.55
N GLU A 184 -11.56 17.37 -4.93
CA GLU A 184 -12.51 17.69 -6.01
C GLU A 184 -11.86 17.81 -7.40
N TYR A 185 -12.12 16.83 -8.26
CA TYR A 185 -11.50 16.73 -9.59
C TYR A 185 -11.78 17.95 -10.49
N ASP A 186 -12.98 18.51 -10.40
CA ASP A 186 -13.40 19.71 -11.12
C ASP A 186 -12.59 20.92 -10.71
N VAL A 187 -12.28 21.06 -9.41
CA VAL A 187 -11.48 22.17 -8.90
C VAL A 187 -10.02 22.07 -9.34
N LEU A 188 -9.45 20.85 -9.34
CA LEU A 188 -8.05 20.64 -9.72
C LEU A 188 -7.79 20.69 -11.23
N PHE A 189 -8.73 20.21 -12.04
CA PHE A 189 -8.49 19.96 -13.47
C PHE A 189 -9.48 20.65 -14.41
N GLY A 190 -10.52 21.30 -13.90
CA GLY A 190 -11.53 22.00 -14.68
C GLY A 190 -12.12 21.13 -15.79
N LYS A 191 -12.07 21.64 -17.04
CA LYS A 191 -12.62 20.95 -18.22
C LYS A 191 -11.93 19.60 -18.53
N SER A 192 -10.74 19.37 -17.98
CA SER A 192 -9.98 18.13 -18.21
C SER A 192 -10.26 17.03 -17.17
N MET A 193 -11.21 17.24 -16.26
CA MET A 193 -11.43 16.33 -15.14
C MET A 193 -11.76 14.89 -15.58
N TYR A 194 -12.60 14.71 -16.59
CA TYR A 194 -13.02 13.37 -17.02
C TYR A 194 -11.87 12.59 -17.70
N GLN A 195 -10.95 13.27 -18.37
CA GLN A 195 -9.74 12.69 -18.95
C GLN A 195 -8.80 12.22 -17.83
N VAL A 196 -8.60 13.02 -16.79
CA VAL A 196 -7.76 12.67 -15.64
C VAL A 196 -8.39 11.55 -14.81
N ILE A 197 -9.70 11.59 -14.57
CA ILE A 197 -10.44 10.50 -13.91
C ILE A 197 -10.28 9.22 -14.74
N SER A 198 -10.47 9.29 -16.07
CA SER A 198 -10.32 8.14 -16.97
C SER A 198 -8.92 7.53 -16.88
N LEU A 199 -7.87 8.35 -16.96
CA LEU A 199 -6.49 7.89 -16.86
C LEU A 199 -6.22 7.21 -15.50
N THR A 200 -6.61 7.85 -14.40
CA THR A 200 -6.37 7.31 -13.07
C THR A 200 -7.21 6.06 -12.78
N ARG A 201 -8.40 5.92 -13.39
CA ARG A 201 -9.24 4.72 -13.32
C ARG A 201 -8.65 3.48 -13.98
N LEU A 202 -7.66 3.61 -14.87
CA LEU A 202 -6.89 2.48 -15.41
C LEU A 202 -6.07 1.75 -14.34
N ALA A 203 -5.87 2.36 -13.16
CA ALA A 203 -5.17 1.76 -12.04
C ALA A 203 -5.76 0.41 -11.61
N THR A 204 -7.09 0.34 -11.46
CA THR A 204 -7.78 -0.86 -10.96
C THR A 204 -7.66 -2.03 -11.95
N PRO A 205 -8.04 -1.88 -13.23
CA PRO A 205 -7.82 -2.92 -14.25
C PRO A 205 -6.36 -3.39 -14.30
N SER A 206 -5.41 -2.46 -14.29
CA SER A 206 -3.98 -2.77 -14.31
C SER A 206 -3.56 -3.61 -13.10
N PHE A 207 -3.99 -3.21 -11.90
CA PHE A 207 -3.60 -3.89 -10.67
C PHE A 207 -4.24 -5.29 -10.56
N ILE A 208 -5.49 -5.47 -10.98
CA ILE A 208 -6.18 -6.77 -10.99
C ILE A 208 -5.54 -7.71 -12.02
N LEU A 209 -5.29 -7.23 -13.23
CA LEU A 209 -4.68 -8.01 -14.30
C LEU A 209 -3.26 -8.46 -13.94
N ILE A 210 -2.44 -7.55 -13.39
CA ILE A 210 -1.11 -7.91 -12.89
C ILE A 210 -1.20 -8.93 -11.74
N THR A 211 -2.23 -8.83 -10.90
CA THR A 211 -2.50 -9.85 -9.86
C THR A 211 -2.81 -11.21 -10.49
N GLY A 212 -3.59 -11.25 -11.58
CA GLY A 212 -3.81 -12.45 -12.39
C GLY A 212 -2.50 -13.05 -12.90
N MET A 213 -1.58 -12.22 -13.41
CA MET A 213 -0.23 -12.71 -13.80
C MET A 213 0.52 -13.33 -12.61
N MET A 214 0.39 -12.76 -11.40
CA MET A 214 1.01 -13.31 -10.19
C MET A 214 0.38 -14.65 -9.78
N PHE A 215 -0.92 -14.87 -10.00
CA PHE A 215 -1.54 -16.18 -9.77
C PHE A 215 -0.85 -17.27 -10.60
N GLU A 216 -0.59 -17.03 -11.88
CA GLU A 216 0.12 -18.00 -12.71
C GLU A 216 1.62 -18.11 -12.37
N LEU A 217 2.32 -16.97 -12.23
CA LEU A 217 3.78 -16.96 -12.08
C LEU A 217 4.27 -17.38 -10.69
N VAL A 218 3.47 -17.13 -9.65
CA VAL A 218 3.87 -17.33 -8.24
C VAL A 218 3.07 -18.43 -7.57
N TYR A 219 1.73 -18.35 -7.61
CA TYR A 219 0.90 -19.25 -6.82
C TYR A 219 0.69 -20.60 -7.51
N PHE A 220 0.43 -20.61 -8.81
CA PHE A 220 0.35 -21.83 -9.60
C PHE A 220 1.69 -22.57 -9.62
N ARG A 221 2.80 -21.86 -9.85
CA ARG A 221 4.16 -22.46 -9.73
C ARG A 221 4.38 -23.12 -8.36
N LYS A 222 3.91 -22.50 -7.27
CA LYS A 222 3.99 -23.13 -5.93
C LYS A 222 3.10 -24.35 -5.77
N ALA A 223 1.94 -24.35 -6.41
CA ALA A 223 1.05 -25.50 -6.44
C ALA A 223 1.64 -26.67 -7.26
N GLU A 224 2.51 -26.39 -8.24
CA GLU A 224 3.32 -27.37 -8.99
C GLU A 224 4.53 -27.85 -8.17
N GLU A 225 5.35 -26.92 -7.62
CA GLU A 225 6.65 -27.23 -6.99
C GLU A 225 6.55 -27.76 -5.55
N GLN A 226 5.53 -27.39 -4.78
CA GLN A 226 5.45 -27.67 -3.33
C GLN A 226 4.19 -28.47 -2.98
N SER A 227 3.02 -27.84 -3.10
CA SER A 227 1.70 -28.47 -3.04
C SER A 227 0.63 -27.40 -3.25
N PHE A 228 -0.56 -27.82 -3.66
CA PHE A 228 -1.71 -26.91 -3.77
C PHE A 228 -2.07 -26.29 -2.41
N MET A 229 -1.97 -27.05 -1.32
CA MET A 229 -2.25 -26.57 0.04
C MET A 229 -1.32 -25.43 0.46
N VAL A 230 -0.02 -25.49 0.12
CA VAL A 230 0.93 -24.39 0.43
C VAL A 230 0.57 -23.12 -0.35
N ALA A 231 0.11 -23.24 -1.59
CA ALA A 231 -0.36 -22.10 -2.37
C ALA A 231 -1.65 -21.51 -1.75
N ALA A 232 -2.62 -22.36 -1.40
CA ALA A 232 -3.88 -21.96 -0.76
C ALA A 232 -3.65 -21.26 0.59
N GLN A 233 -2.85 -21.82 1.49
CA GLN A 233 -2.51 -21.20 2.78
C GLN A 233 -1.89 -19.81 2.61
N ARG A 234 -1.05 -19.62 1.59
CA ARG A 234 -0.48 -18.30 1.29
C ARG A 234 -1.54 -17.31 0.80
N LEU A 235 -2.47 -17.75 -0.05
CA LEU A 235 -3.59 -16.92 -0.51
C LEU A 235 -4.52 -16.53 0.63
N VAL A 236 -4.90 -17.49 1.50
CA VAL A 236 -5.68 -17.22 2.71
C VAL A 236 -4.96 -16.20 3.61
N LYS A 237 -3.68 -16.42 3.91
CA LYS A 237 -2.89 -15.47 4.70
C LYS A 237 -2.86 -14.07 4.08
N ARG A 238 -2.76 -13.98 2.75
CA ARG A 238 -2.78 -12.69 2.04
C ARG A 238 -4.16 -12.05 2.04
N SER A 239 -5.23 -12.82 1.87
CA SER A 239 -6.62 -12.36 2.02
C SER A 239 -6.86 -11.79 3.41
N LEU A 240 -6.47 -12.51 4.47
CA LEU A 240 -6.55 -12.04 5.86
C LEU A 240 -5.75 -10.77 6.11
N GLN A 241 -4.58 -10.61 5.46
CA GLN A 241 -3.82 -9.36 5.53
C GLN A 241 -4.56 -8.20 4.86
N CYS A 242 -5.18 -8.41 3.68
CA CYS A 242 -6.01 -7.40 3.03
C CYS A 242 -7.21 -7.01 3.90
N TYR A 243 -7.89 -8.01 4.49
CA TYR A 243 -9.01 -7.78 5.40
C TYR A 243 -8.59 -7.03 6.67
N GLY A 244 -7.49 -7.43 7.32
CA GLY A 244 -6.99 -6.73 8.51
C GLY A 244 -6.63 -5.28 8.23
N ILE A 245 -5.99 -5.00 7.09
CA ILE A 245 -5.69 -3.62 6.67
C ILE A 245 -6.98 -2.86 6.35
N TYR A 246 -7.95 -3.49 5.69
CA TYR A 246 -9.27 -2.93 5.43
C TYR A 246 -9.96 -2.48 6.72
N VAL A 247 -9.97 -3.34 7.75
CA VAL A 247 -10.55 -3.00 9.06
C VAL A 247 -9.83 -1.80 9.67
N VAL A 248 -8.49 -1.75 9.62
CA VAL A 248 -7.73 -0.60 10.12
C VAL A 248 -8.11 0.68 9.38
N THR A 249 -8.25 0.65 8.06
CA THR A 249 -8.66 1.84 7.29
C THR A 249 -10.09 2.29 7.63
N VAL A 250 -11.03 1.35 7.84
CA VAL A 250 -12.40 1.68 8.28
C VAL A 250 -12.39 2.29 9.68
N LEU A 251 -11.56 1.78 10.59
CA LEU A 251 -11.42 2.36 11.93
C LEU A 251 -10.82 3.78 11.88
N ILE A 252 -9.91 4.05 10.95
CA ILE A 252 -9.38 5.40 10.71
C ILE A 252 -10.49 6.33 10.16
N GLU A 253 -11.28 5.87 9.18
CA GLU A 253 -12.43 6.63 8.66
C GLU A 253 -13.45 6.94 9.77
N TRP A 254 -13.75 5.95 10.63
CA TRP A 254 -14.61 6.13 11.79
C TRP A 254 -14.02 7.11 12.82
N PHE A 255 -12.72 7.00 13.12
CA PHE A 255 -12.02 7.89 14.04
C PHE A 255 -11.97 9.34 13.52
N ASN A 256 -11.88 9.52 12.20
CA ASN A 256 -11.95 10.81 11.53
C ASN A 256 -13.39 11.28 11.25
N GLN A 257 -14.39 10.68 11.92
CA GLN A 257 -15.81 11.01 11.79
C GLN A 257 -16.40 10.92 10.37
N LYS A 258 -15.68 10.34 9.41
CA LYS A 258 -16.18 10.06 8.05
C LYS A 258 -17.22 8.93 8.04
N LEU A 259 -17.19 8.08 9.07
CA LEU A 259 -18.20 7.06 9.33
C LEU A 259 -18.75 7.18 10.76
N ASN A 260 -20.06 7.00 10.89
CA ASN A 260 -20.67 6.73 12.19
C ASN A 260 -20.39 5.28 12.64
N LEU A 261 -20.68 4.94 13.89
CA LEU A 261 -20.37 3.61 14.46
C LEU A 261 -21.09 2.48 13.72
N VAL A 262 -22.36 2.68 13.36
CA VAL A 262 -23.19 1.68 12.68
C VAL A 262 -22.68 1.41 11.27
N SER A 263 -22.36 2.46 10.51
CA SER A 263 -21.76 2.35 9.17
C SER A 263 -20.39 1.66 9.23
N ALA A 264 -19.57 1.95 10.25
CA ALA A 264 -18.28 1.28 10.44
C ALA A 264 -18.45 -0.23 10.72
N GLN A 265 -19.42 -0.63 11.54
CA GLN A 265 -19.75 -2.03 11.79
C GLN A 265 -20.19 -2.75 10.51
N TYR A 266 -21.03 -2.10 9.69
CA TYR A 266 -21.46 -2.67 8.40
C TYR A 266 -20.31 -2.74 7.39
N ALA A 267 -19.45 -1.72 7.33
CA ALA A 267 -18.26 -1.75 6.49
C ALA A 267 -17.36 -2.93 6.87
N ILE A 268 -17.01 -3.09 8.16
CA ILE A 268 -16.18 -4.21 8.65
C ILE A 268 -16.77 -5.57 8.27
N THR A 269 -18.09 -5.72 8.30
CA THR A 269 -18.81 -6.97 7.94
C THR A 269 -19.10 -7.11 6.44
N PHE A 270 -18.55 -6.23 5.59
CA PHE A 270 -18.76 -6.15 4.14
C PHE A 270 -20.18 -5.79 3.68
N LEU A 271 -21.08 -5.50 4.61
CA LEU A 271 -22.47 -5.09 4.40
C LEU A 271 -22.64 -3.58 4.15
N GLY A 272 -21.56 -2.81 4.34
CA GLY A 272 -21.48 -1.39 4.09
C GLY A 272 -20.41 -1.03 3.06
N SER A 273 -20.41 0.24 2.67
CA SER A 273 -19.35 0.87 1.89
C SER A 273 -18.36 1.58 2.81
N SER A 274 -17.16 1.78 2.28
CA SER A 274 -16.09 2.58 2.89
C SER A 274 -15.60 3.56 1.83
N LEU A 275 -15.16 4.74 2.20
CA LEU A 275 -14.83 5.76 1.18
C LEU A 275 -13.62 5.36 0.35
N LEU A 276 -12.57 4.80 0.98
CA LEU A 276 -11.26 4.65 0.34
C LEU A 276 -10.72 3.22 0.39
N SER A 277 -11.42 2.28 1.04
CA SER A 277 -10.88 0.96 1.33
C SER A 277 -11.60 -0.21 0.64
N GLU A 278 -12.57 0.07 -0.25
CA GLU A 278 -13.32 -0.98 -0.98
C GLU A 278 -12.41 -1.90 -1.81
N VAL A 279 -11.29 -1.39 -2.33
CA VAL A 279 -10.32 -2.21 -3.07
C VAL A 279 -9.72 -3.32 -2.19
N LEU A 280 -9.48 -3.06 -0.91
CA LEU A 280 -8.92 -4.06 0.02
C LEU A 280 -9.95 -5.14 0.36
N LYS A 281 -11.22 -4.73 0.56
CA LYS A 281 -12.38 -5.62 0.71
C LYS A 281 -12.55 -6.52 -0.52
N PHE A 282 -12.47 -5.96 -1.73
CA PHE A 282 -12.45 -6.70 -2.98
C PHE A 282 -11.31 -7.73 -3.00
N TYR A 283 -10.06 -7.32 -2.71
CA TYR A 283 -8.91 -8.23 -2.75
C TYR A 283 -8.96 -9.34 -1.70
N ALA A 284 -9.56 -9.08 -0.54
CA ALA A 284 -9.77 -10.12 0.47
C ALA A 284 -10.60 -11.28 -0.11
N LEU A 285 -11.71 -10.99 -0.79
CA LEU A 285 -12.54 -12.02 -1.42
C LEU A 285 -11.89 -12.59 -2.69
N PHE A 286 -11.35 -11.73 -3.53
CA PHE A 286 -10.75 -12.12 -4.82
C PHE A 286 -9.56 -13.08 -4.64
N LEU A 287 -8.76 -12.91 -3.58
CA LEU A 287 -7.67 -13.84 -3.25
C LEU A 287 -8.18 -15.21 -2.76
N LEU A 288 -9.34 -15.27 -2.11
CA LEU A 288 -9.96 -16.54 -1.73
C LEU A 288 -10.53 -17.23 -2.97
N LEU A 289 -11.18 -16.48 -3.87
CA LEU A 289 -11.67 -16.99 -5.16
C LEU A 289 -10.53 -17.49 -6.07
N ALA A 290 -9.32 -16.93 -5.95
CA ALA A 290 -8.18 -17.43 -6.69
C ALA A 290 -7.81 -18.89 -6.36
N ILE A 291 -8.19 -19.40 -5.18
CA ILE A 291 -7.91 -20.79 -4.76
C ILE A 291 -8.60 -21.81 -5.68
N PRO A 292 -9.95 -21.81 -5.83
CA PRO A 292 -10.62 -22.71 -6.76
C PRO A 292 -10.20 -22.46 -8.22
N ILE A 293 -9.90 -21.22 -8.61
CA ILE A 293 -9.44 -20.90 -9.97
C ILE A 293 -8.07 -21.53 -10.26
N ILE A 294 -7.12 -21.47 -9.33
CA ILE A 294 -5.82 -22.13 -9.47
C ILE A 294 -5.99 -23.65 -9.48
N TRP A 295 -6.94 -24.18 -8.71
CA TRP A 295 -7.28 -25.61 -8.76
C TRP A 295 -7.82 -26.03 -10.14
N LEU A 296 -8.77 -25.26 -10.69
CA LEU A 296 -9.29 -25.47 -12.04
C LEU A 296 -8.19 -25.37 -13.10
N ARG A 297 -7.33 -24.35 -12.99
CA ARG A 297 -6.14 -24.17 -13.85
C ARG A 297 -5.20 -25.37 -13.79
N LYS A 298 -5.02 -25.99 -12.62
CA LYS A 298 -4.21 -27.20 -12.45
C LYS A 298 -4.86 -28.42 -13.10
N ARG A 299 -6.19 -28.55 -13.01
CA ARG A 299 -6.92 -29.72 -13.51
C ARG A 299 -7.18 -29.68 -15.02
N PHE A 300 -7.52 -28.51 -15.56
CA PHE A 300 -8.02 -28.36 -16.93
C PHE A 300 -7.10 -27.55 -17.86
N GLY A 301 -5.96 -27.07 -17.35
CA GLY A 301 -5.01 -26.30 -18.15
C GLY A 301 -5.38 -24.81 -18.27
N ILE A 302 -4.62 -24.08 -19.08
CA ILE A 302 -4.78 -22.62 -19.25
C ILE A 302 -6.02 -22.26 -20.09
N TRP A 303 -6.49 -23.17 -20.97
CA TRP A 303 -7.59 -22.91 -21.88
C TRP A 303 -8.91 -22.60 -21.17
N LEU A 304 -9.22 -23.33 -20.08
CA LEU A 304 -10.39 -23.05 -19.26
C LEU A 304 -10.35 -21.62 -18.69
N ILE A 305 -9.17 -21.18 -18.26
CA ILE A 305 -8.99 -19.82 -17.74
C ILE A 305 -9.10 -18.79 -18.87
N ALA A 306 -8.55 -19.09 -20.05
CA ALA A 306 -8.65 -18.20 -21.22
C ALA A 306 -10.10 -18.00 -21.71
N PHE A 307 -10.98 -18.97 -21.49
CA PHE A 307 -12.40 -18.89 -21.84
C PHE A 307 -13.26 -18.11 -20.82
N LEU A 308 -12.75 -17.91 -19.60
CA LEU A 308 -13.49 -17.27 -18.50
C LEU A 308 -14.02 -15.85 -18.82
N PRO A 309 -13.32 -14.96 -19.54
CA PRO A 309 -13.86 -13.67 -19.95
C PRO A 309 -15.15 -13.78 -20.77
N ILE A 310 -15.25 -14.80 -21.62
CA ILE A 310 -16.44 -15.05 -22.45
C ILE A 310 -17.61 -15.46 -21.54
N VAL A 311 -17.34 -16.34 -20.57
CA VAL A 311 -18.35 -16.75 -19.56
C VAL A 311 -18.83 -15.55 -18.75
N VAL A 312 -17.93 -14.65 -18.36
CA VAL A 312 -18.25 -13.45 -17.59
C VAL A 312 -19.14 -12.51 -18.39
N TRP A 313 -18.77 -12.21 -19.64
CA TRP A 313 -19.53 -11.29 -20.50
C TRP A 313 -20.89 -11.87 -20.93
N LEU A 314 -20.97 -13.18 -21.21
CA LEU A 314 -22.26 -13.82 -21.47
C LEU A 314 -23.12 -13.93 -20.20
N GLY A 315 -22.50 -14.16 -19.06
CA GLY A 315 -23.20 -14.21 -17.78
C GLY A 315 -23.75 -12.86 -17.35
N ASP A 316 -23.12 -11.75 -17.73
CA ASP A 316 -23.62 -10.38 -17.49
C ASP A 316 -25.03 -10.19 -18.07
N LEU A 317 -25.29 -10.71 -19.28
CA LEU A 317 -26.63 -10.73 -19.90
C LEU A 317 -27.68 -11.48 -19.07
N LEU A 318 -27.26 -12.44 -18.26
CA LEU A 318 -28.13 -13.17 -17.35
C LEU A 318 -28.29 -12.45 -16.01
N LEU A 319 -27.26 -11.75 -15.52
CA LEU A 319 -27.32 -10.99 -14.27
C LEU A 319 -28.39 -9.90 -14.35
N ASP A 320 -28.55 -9.23 -15.50
CA ASP A 320 -29.59 -8.23 -15.73
C ASP A 320 -31.02 -8.78 -15.61
N ARG A 321 -31.21 -10.10 -15.76
CA ARG A 321 -32.51 -10.76 -15.66
C ARG A 321 -32.81 -11.30 -14.26
N MET A 322 -31.84 -11.27 -13.36
CA MET A 322 -32.02 -11.74 -11.98
C MET A 322 -32.64 -10.66 -11.10
N THR A 323 -33.44 -11.08 -10.12
CA THR A 323 -33.94 -10.18 -9.08
C THR A 323 -32.86 -9.96 -8.02
N TRP A 324 -32.38 -8.72 -7.90
CA TRP A 324 -31.37 -8.36 -6.92
C TRP A 324 -32.00 -7.70 -5.69
N PRO A 325 -31.38 -7.84 -4.50
CA PRO A 325 -31.75 -7.02 -3.35
C PRO A 325 -31.61 -5.53 -3.68
N ALA A 326 -32.38 -4.66 -3.02
CA ALA A 326 -32.29 -3.23 -3.28
C ALA A 326 -30.93 -2.65 -2.83
N ALA A 327 -30.43 -1.63 -3.54
CA ALA A 327 -29.11 -1.03 -3.28
C ALA A 327 -28.97 -0.41 -1.87
N ASN A 328 -30.07 0.06 -1.29
CA ASN A 328 -30.11 0.58 0.07
C ASN A 328 -30.11 -0.52 1.15
N GLN A 329 -30.31 -1.79 0.77
CA GLN A 329 -30.24 -2.91 1.69
C GLN A 329 -28.78 -3.33 1.91
N ARG A 330 -28.48 -3.75 3.13
CA ARG A 330 -27.14 -4.21 3.56
C ARG A 330 -26.58 -5.33 2.69
N ILE A 331 -27.43 -6.27 2.31
CA ILE A 331 -27.06 -7.37 1.42
C ILE A 331 -26.78 -6.88 -0.02
N GLY A 332 -27.41 -5.78 -0.46
CA GLY A 332 -27.20 -5.17 -1.77
C GLY A 332 -25.76 -4.68 -1.99
N ASN A 333 -25.10 -4.16 -0.96
CA ASN A 333 -23.67 -3.82 -1.03
C ASN A 333 -22.78 -5.05 -1.24
N PHE A 334 -23.14 -6.18 -0.63
CA PHE A 334 -22.38 -7.42 -0.75
C PHE A 334 -22.61 -8.07 -2.13
N THR A 335 -23.85 -8.14 -2.62
CA THR A 335 -24.14 -8.64 -3.97
C THR A 335 -23.57 -7.72 -5.04
N GLY A 336 -23.61 -6.39 -4.83
CA GLY A 336 -22.96 -5.40 -5.69
C GLY A 336 -21.45 -5.61 -5.77
N LEU A 337 -20.79 -5.98 -4.67
CA LEU A 337 -19.37 -6.34 -4.68
C LEU A 337 -19.09 -7.66 -5.41
N LEU A 338 -19.94 -8.68 -5.23
CA LEU A 338 -19.71 -10.00 -5.80
C LEU A 338 -20.01 -10.03 -7.31
N PHE A 339 -21.15 -9.47 -7.71
CA PHE A 339 -21.69 -9.59 -9.07
C PHE A 339 -21.71 -8.26 -9.82
N GLY A 340 -21.77 -7.12 -9.12
CA GLY A 340 -21.98 -5.81 -9.73
C GLY A 340 -23.42 -5.32 -9.67
N HIS A 341 -24.34 -6.13 -9.11
CA HIS A 341 -25.77 -5.81 -9.03
C HIS A 341 -26.34 -6.01 -7.60
N PRO A 342 -27.20 -5.09 -7.12
CA PRO A 342 -27.47 -3.78 -7.70
C PRO A 342 -26.22 -2.89 -7.60
N PHE A 343 -26.29 -1.65 -8.09
CA PHE A 343 -25.20 -0.70 -7.85
C PHE A 343 -25.01 -0.46 -6.34
N GLY A 344 -23.92 -0.99 -5.79
CA GLY A 344 -23.55 -0.82 -4.36
C GLY A 344 -22.05 -0.90 -4.09
N SER A 345 -21.23 -1.11 -5.13
CA SER A 345 -19.77 -1.22 -5.03
C SER A 345 -19.13 -0.79 -6.35
N TYR A 346 -18.00 -0.08 -6.28
CA TYR A 346 -17.21 0.28 -7.46
C TYR A 346 -16.35 -0.88 -8.00
N PHE A 347 -16.45 -2.05 -7.39
CA PHE A 347 -15.76 -3.29 -7.76
C PHE A 347 -16.78 -4.42 -7.87
N SER A 348 -16.63 -5.27 -8.89
CA SER A 348 -17.35 -6.54 -9.04
C SER A 348 -16.35 -7.68 -9.14
N VAL A 349 -16.47 -8.68 -8.26
CA VAL A 349 -15.65 -9.90 -8.28
C VAL A 349 -15.88 -10.70 -9.57
N TRP A 350 -17.14 -10.86 -9.98
CA TRP A 350 -17.56 -11.53 -11.21
C TRP A 350 -16.87 -10.92 -12.42
N HIS A 351 -17.06 -9.62 -12.65
CA HIS A 351 -16.51 -8.97 -13.83
C HIS A 351 -14.97 -8.89 -13.80
N SER A 352 -14.38 -8.81 -12.60
CA SER A 352 -12.92 -8.82 -12.44
C SER A 352 -12.28 -10.15 -12.81
N LEU A 353 -13.05 -11.24 -12.95
CA LEU A 353 -12.56 -12.50 -13.50
C LEU A 353 -12.00 -12.32 -14.93
N THR A 354 -12.53 -11.37 -15.70
CA THR A 354 -11.99 -11.02 -17.03
C THR A 354 -10.53 -10.55 -16.94
N PHE A 355 -10.24 -9.59 -16.07
CA PHE A 355 -8.87 -9.11 -15.84
C PHE A 355 -7.97 -10.22 -15.30
N MET A 356 -8.48 -11.03 -14.37
CA MET A 356 -7.74 -12.16 -13.80
C MET A 356 -7.31 -13.15 -14.88
N ALA A 357 -8.24 -13.55 -15.73
CA ALA A 357 -8.04 -14.54 -16.79
C ALA A 357 -7.01 -14.06 -17.82
N PHE A 358 -7.16 -12.82 -18.31
CA PHE A 358 -6.16 -12.19 -19.18
C PHE A 358 -4.79 -12.12 -18.50
N GLY A 359 -4.76 -11.75 -17.22
CA GLY A 359 -3.55 -11.75 -16.41
C GLY A 359 -2.89 -13.12 -16.33
N MET A 360 -3.64 -14.18 -16.00
CA MET A 360 -3.12 -15.54 -15.91
C MET A 360 -2.60 -16.04 -17.26
N LEU A 361 -3.32 -15.77 -18.36
CA LEU A 361 -2.89 -16.10 -19.72
C LEU A 361 -1.59 -15.39 -20.11
N LEU A 362 -1.47 -14.09 -19.83
CA LEU A 362 -0.24 -13.34 -20.06
C LEU A 362 0.92 -13.85 -19.18
N GLY A 363 0.65 -14.19 -17.92
CA GLY A 363 1.62 -14.81 -17.03
C GLY A 363 2.12 -16.16 -17.57
N TYR A 364 1.23 -16.97 -18.13
CA TYR A 364 1.55 -18.26 -18.73
C TYR A 364 2.44 -18.07 -19.97
N MET A 365 2.05 -17.17 -20.87
CA MET A 365 2.82 -16.89 -22.09
C MET A 365 4.16 -16.24 -21.77
N LEU A 366 4.24 -15.40 -20.73
CA LEU A 366 5.51 -14.86 -20.24
C LEU A 366 6.45 -15.98 -19.74
N LYS A 367 5.94 -16.92 -18.93
CA LYS A 367 6.70 -18.09 -18.44
C LYS A 367 7.25 -18.89 -19.62
N ARG A 368 6.42 -19.20 -20.62
CA ARG A 368 6.80 -19.97 -21.81
C ARG A 368 7.80 -19.22 -22.70
N SER A 369 7.58 -17.94 -22.96
CA SER A 369 8.49 -17.09 -23.73
C SER A 369 9.87 -17.01 -23.08
N LYS A 370 9.93 -16.89 -21.75
CA LYS A 370 11.20 -16.85 -21.01
C LYS A 370 11.96 -18.18 -21.11
N GLN A 371 11.26 -19.31 -20.99
CA GLN A 371 11.86 -20.64 -21.14
C GLN A 371 12.41 -20.88 -22.56
N ALA A 372 11.70 -20.38 -23.58
CA ALA A 372 12.14 -20.48 -24.98
C ALA A 372 13.20 -19.44 -25.38
N GLY A 373 13.55 -18.50 -24.50
CA GLY A 373 14.42 -17.36 -24.86
C GLY A 373 13.81 -16.39 -25.89
N ASN A 374 12.53 -16.56 -26.25
CA ASN A 374 11.86 -15.80 -27.30
C ASN A 374 10.58 -15.13 -26.78
N TRP A 375 10.59 -13.79 -26.77
CA TRP A 375 9.49 -12.96 -26.26
C TRP A 375 8.31 -12.81 -27.25
N LYS A 376 8.42 -13.34 -28.48
CA LYS A 376 7.39 -13.21 -29.52
C LYS A 376 6.01 -13.68 -29.05
N ASN A 377 5.92 -14.84 -28.39
CA ASN A 377 4.63 -15.38 -27.95
C ASN A 377 3.94 -14.47 -26.93
N PHE A 378 4.67 -13.93 -25.96
CA PHE A 378 4.15 -12.95 -25.01
C PHE A 378 3.65 -11.68 -25.72
N GLN A 379 4.42 -11.13 -26.66
CA GLN A 379 4.05 -9.93 -27.42
C GLN A 379 2.82 -10.15 -28.31
N VAL A 380 2.78 -11.26 -29.05
CA VAL A 380 1.65 -11.61 -29.93
C VAL A 380 0.40 -11.82 -29.10
N THR A 381 0.49 -12.51 -27.96
CA THR A 381 -0.65 -12.69 -27.05
C THR A 381 -1.17 -11.33 -26.56
N LEU A 382 -0.28 -10.44 -26.14
CA LEU A 382 -0.65 -9.10 -25.69
C LEU A 382 -1.33 -8.28 -26.80
N LEU A 383 -0.83 -8.36 -28.03
CA LEU A 383 -1.44 -7.72 -29.20
C LEU A 383 -2.83 -8.30 -29.49
N LEU A 384 -2.96 -9.63 -29.55
CA LEU A 384 -4.24 -10.30 -29.83
C LEU A 384 -5.30 -9.96 -28.78
N LEU A 385 -4.96 -10.00 -27.49
CA LEU A 385 -5.89 -9.61 -26.42
C LEU A 385 -6.28 -8.12 -26.52
N THR A 386 -5.33 -7.26 -26.90
CA THR A 386 -5.62 -5.84 -27.15
C THR A 386 -6.60 -5.66 -28.31
N LEU A 387 -6.41 -6.37 -29.42
CA LEU A 387 -7.30 -6.32 -30.58
C LEU A 387 -8.70 -6.86 -30.26
N ILE A 388 -8.81 -7.94 -29.48
CA ILE A 388 -10.09 -8.47 -29.01
C ILE A 388 -10.81 -7.43 -28.15
N CYS A 389 -10.12 -6.84 -27.18
CA CYS A 389 -10.71 -5.80 -26.32
C CYS A 389 -11.09 -4.54 -27.12
N LEU A 390 -10.29 -4.18 -28.13
CA LEU A 390 -10.60 -3.07 -29.04
C LEU A 390 -11.89 -3.36 -29.81
N GLY A 391 -12.04 -4.55 -30.40
CA GLY A 391 -13.25 -4.95 -31.11
C GLY A 391 -14.50 -4.87 -30.23
N VAL A 392 -14.44 -5.42 -29.02
CA VAL A 392 -15.55 -5.36 -28.04
C VAL A 392 -15.87 -3.91 -27.67
N SER A 393 -14.85 -3.08 -27.45
CA SER A 393 -15.04 -1.67 -27.10
C SER A 393 -15.66 -0.89 -28.26
N LEU A 394 -15.21 -1.10 -29.50
CA LEU A 394 -15.77 -0.43 -30.67
C LEU A 394 -17.25 -0.76 -30.87
N ILE A 395 -17.63 -2.04 -30.71
CA ILE A 395 -19.03 -2.48 -30.80
C ILE A 395 -19.90 -1.85 -29.71
N SER A 396 -19.36 -1.75 -28.49
CA SER A 396 -20.15 -1.33 -27.32
C SER A 396 -20.21 0.18 -27.12
N VAL A 397 -19.31 0.94 -27.76
CA VAL A 397 -19.14 2.38 -27.53
C VAL A 397 -19.57 3.22 -28.74
N LEU A 398 -19.56 2.69 -29.96
CA LEU A 398 -19.93 3.51 -31.12
C LEU A 398 -21.47 3.65 -31.27
N PRO A 399 -21.98 4.83 -31.68
CA PRO A 399 -21.27 6.08 -31.97
C PRO A 399 -21.32 7.09 -30.81
N THR A 400 -20.43 7.02 -29.81
CA THR A 400 -20.28 8.08 -28.79
C THR A 400 -19.32 9.18 -29.22
N THR A 401 -19.56 10.41 -28.77
CA THR A 401 -18.61 11.52 -28.92
C THR A 401 -17.39 11.37 -27.99
N TRP A 402 -16.33 12.16 -28.22
CA TRP A 402 -15.10 12.12 -27.41
C TRP A 402 -15.33 12.50 -25.94
N GLU A 403 -16.13 13.54 -25.69
CA GLU A 403 -16.47 13.97 -24.32
C GLU A 403 -17.34 12.94 -23.61
N GLU A 404 -18.34 12.41 -24.32
CA GLU A 404 -19.21 11.35 -23.82
C GLU A 404 -18.44 10.06 -23.51
N PHE A 405 -17.47 9.69 -24.35
CA PHE A 405 -16.59 8.55 -24.09
C PHE A 405 -15.87 8.68 -22.75
N PHE A 406 -15.21 9.82 -22.52
CA PHE A 406 -14.50 10.04 -21.27
C PHE A 406 -15.45 10.16 -20.09
N PHE A 407 -16.59 10.82 -20.23
CA PHE A 407 -17.62 10.86 -19.18
C PHE A 407 -18.10 9.45 -18.81
N ASN A 408 -18.47 8.65 -19.81
CA ASN A 408 -18.99 7.31 -19.58
C ASN A 408 -17.94 6.38 -18.97
N PHE A 409 -16.71 6.37 -19.48
CA PHE A 409 -15.63 5.58 -18.88
C PHE A 409 -15.26 6.06 -17.46
N SER A 410 -15.22 7.38 -17.26
CA SER A 410 -14.92 8.02 -15.99
C SER A 410 -16.08 8.04 -14.99
N TYR A 411 -17.27 7.55 -15.34
CA TYR A 411 -18.37 7.48 -14.40
C TYR A 411 -19.20 6.22 -14.62
N ARG A 412 -20.02 6.21 -15.68
CA ARG A 412 -21.06 5.23 -15.98
C ARG A 412 -20.56 3.79 -16.08
N TYR A 413 -19.63 3.51 -16.99
CA TYR A 413 -19.20 2.15 -17.32
C TYR A 413 -18.64 1.42 -16.09
N ARG A 414 -17.83 2.11 -15.28
CA ARG A 414 -17.32 1.53 -14.03
C ARG A 414 -18.42 1.34 -12.99
N LYS A 415 -19.29 2.33 -12.83
CA LYS A 415 -20.33 2.35 -11.80
C LYS A 415 -21.29 1.18 -11.98
N ASN A 416 -21.68 0.93 -13.23
CA ASN A 416 -22.65 -0.09 -13.59
C ASN A 416 -22.00 -1.42 -13.98
N HIS A 417 -20.67 -1.54 -13.87
CA HIS A 417 -19.90 -2.71 -14.31
C HIS A 417 -20.14 -3.11 -15.77
N GLU A 418 -20.37 -2.13 -16.65
CA GLU A 418 -20.63 -2.39 -18.07
C GLU A 418 -19.37 -2.93 -18.77
N ILE A 419 -19.57 -3.84 -19.73
CA ILE A 419 -18.51 -4.50 -20.51
C ILE A 419 -17.42 -3.54 -21.04
N PRO A 420 -17.73 -2.34 -21.58
CA PRO A 420 -16.72 -1.37 -22.03
C PRO A 420 -15.65 -1.03 -20.98
N TYR A 421 -16.03 -0.95 -19.69
CA TYR A 421 -15.06 -0.68 -18.63
C TYR A 421 -13.98 -1.75 -18.55
N TYR A 422 -14.37 -3.02 -18.70
CA TYR A 422 -13.48 -4.18 -18.62
C TYR A 422 -12.64 -4.35 -19.88
N SER A 423 -13.19 -4.08 -21.06
CA SER A 423 -12.43 -4.14 -22.31
C SER A 423 -11.42 -2.99 -22.43
N ILE A 424 -11.85 -1.73 -22.25
CA ILE A 424 -10.98 -0.55 -22.31
C ILE A 424 -9.95 -0.59 -21.17
N GLY A 425 -10.38 -0.96 -19.96
CA GLY A 425 -9.50 -1.13 -18.81
C GLY A 425 -8.39 -2.16 -19.06
N SER A 426 -8.73 -3.28 -19.72
CA SER A 426 -7.76 -4.31 -20.10
C SER A 426 -6.74 -3.77 -21.11
N MET A 427 -7.18 -3.00 -22.11
CA MET A 427 -6.28 -2.36 -23.07
C MET A 427 -5.28 -1.42 -22.39
N GLY A 428 -5.74 -0.58 -21.45
CA GLY A 428 -4.86 0.30 -20.68
C GLY A 428 -3.83 -0.49 -19.85
N ALA A 429 -4.24 -1.61 -19.25
CA ALA A 429 -3.35 -2.51 -18.53
C ALA A 429 -2.33 -3.19 -19.44
N PHE A 430 -2.73 -3.64 -20.64
CA PHE A 430 -1.85 -4.21 -21.64
C PHE A 430 -0.81 -3.19 -22.12
N LEU A 431 -1.25 -1.96 -22.39
CA LEU A 431 -0.37 -0.86 -22.76
C LEU A 431 0.67 -0.58 -21.65
N LEU A 432 0.23 -0.48 -20.40
CA LEU A 432 1.13 -0.29 -19.25
C LEU A 432 2.16 -1.42 -19.15
N LEU A 433 1.72 -2.68 -19.31
CA LEU A 433 2.60 -3.84 -19.30
C LEU A 433 3.61 -3.81 -20.46
N TRP A 434 3.16 -3.45 -21.66
CA TRP A 434 4.02 -3.34 -22.84
C TRP A 434 5.09 -2.26 -22.67
N ILE A 435 4.69 -1.06 -22.22
CA ILE A 435 5.62 0.04 -21.92
C ILE A 435 6.62 -0.40 -20.85
N SER A 436 6.14 -0.96 -19.74
CA SER A 436 7.01 -1.42 -18.64
C SER A 436 7.99 -2.49 -19.11
N TRP A 437 7.52 -3.44 -19.93
CA TRP A 437 8.35 -4.50 -20.51
C TRP A 437 9.40 -3.94 -21.47
N ARG A 438 9.08 -2.93 -22.30
CA ARG A 438 10.04 -2.22 -23.16
C ARG A 438 11.11 -1.51 -22.32
N LEU A 439 10.71 -0.91 -21.20
CA LEU A 439 11.62 -0.19 -20.29
C LEU A 439 12.43 -1.11 -19.36
N ARG A 440 12.25 -2.44 -19.40
CA ARG A 440 12.85 -3.36 -18.41
C ARG A 440 14.37 -3.23 -18.23
N MET A 441 15.10 -2.91 -19.30
CA MET A 441 16.56 -2.73 -19.24
C MET A 441 16.92 -1.51 -18.40
N PHE A 442 16.19 -0.41 -18.58
CA PHE A 442 16.35 0.82 -17.80
C PHE A 442 15.89 0.63 -16.35
N LEU A 443 14.79 -0.10 -16.14
CA LEU A 443 14.23 -0.37 -14.80
C LEU A 443 15.16 -1.18 -13.88
N ASN A 444 16.15 -1.87 -14.43
CA ASN A 444 17.16 -2.60 -13.65
C ASN A 444 18.19 -1.69 -12.97
N HIS A 445 18.19 -0.38 -13.24
CA HIS A 445 19.17 0.53 -12.66
C HIS A 445 19.04 0.62 -11.13
N PRO A 446 20.15 0.57 -10.36
CA PRO A 446 20.15 0.62 -8.90
C PRO A 446 19.30 1.71 -8.23
N TRP A 447 19.25 2.94 -8.76
CA TRP A 447 18.49 4.03 -8.14
C TRP A 447 16.97 3.76 -8.16
N LEU A 448 16.47 3.10 -9.22
CA LEU A 448 15.06 2.73 -9.35
C LEU A 448 14.63 1.59 -8.41
N LYS A 449 15.58 0.90 -7.78
CA LYS A 449 15.29 -0.14 -6.77
C LYS A 449 14.54 0.44 -5.56
N HIS A 450 14.72 1.73 -5.29
CA HIS A 450 14.12 2.43 -4.15
C HIS A 450 12.92 3.33 -4.52
N THR A 451 12.46 3.29 -5.78
CA THR A 451 11.37 4.15 -6.27
C THR A 451 10.06 3.36 -6.43
N ILE A 452 9.36 3.56 -7.56
CA ILE A 452 8.09 2.93 -7.95
C ILE A 452 8.16 1.40 -7.85
N THR A 453 9.31 0.81 -8.22
CA THR A 453 9.53 -0.63 -8.11
C THR A 453 9.39 -1.12 -6.66
N SER A 454 9.84 -0.35 -5.68
CA SER A 454 9.69 -0.70 -4.25
C SER A 454 8.23 -0.75 -3.82
N LEU A 455 7.44 0.26 -4.26
CA LEU A 455 6.00 0.30 -4.03
C LEU A 455 5.32 -0.92 -4.62
N GLY A 456 5.62 -1.22 -5.88
CA GLY A 456 5.15 -2.44 -6.52
C GLY A 456 5.49 -3.65 -5.67
N LYS A 457 6.76 -3.78 -5.25
CA LYS A 457 7.23 -4.95 -4.52
C LYS A 457 6.43 -5.26 -3.26
N ASN A 458 5.96 -4.22 -2.59
CA ASN A 458 5.21 -4.27 -1.35
C ASN A 458 3.85 -3.58 -1.46
N SER A 459 3.21 -3.74 -2.63
CA SER A 459 1.93 -3.13 -3.01
C SER A 459 0.89 -3.00 -1.90
N LEU A 460 0.64 -4.09 -1.17
CA LEU A 460 -0.33 -4.11 -0.07
C LEU A 460 -0.05 -3.02 0.99
N TRP A 461 1.22 -2.82 1.37
CA TRP A 461 1.59 -1.81 2.37
C TRP A 461 1.53 -0.40 1.81
N ALA A 462 1.91 -0.21 0.55
CA ALA A 462 1.78 1.08 -0.11
C ALA A 462 0.30 1.51 -0.20
N PHE A 463 -0.59 0.59 -0.58
CA PHE A 463 -2.03 0.82 -0.57
C PHE A 463 -2.57 1.11 0.83
N ALA A 464 -2.15 0.32 1.83
CA ALA A 464 -2.55 0.52 3.22
C ALA A 464 -2.26 1.95 3.69
N VAL A 465 -1.02 2.39 3.48
CA VAL A 465 -0.56 3.72 3.88
C VAL A 465 -1.26 4.81 3.07
N GLY A 466 -1.34 4.67 1.75
CA GLY A 466 -2.01 5.65 0.90
C GLY A 466 -3.47 5.86 1.25
N ASN A 467 -4.23 4.78 1.43
CA ASN A 467 -5.65 4.86 1.78
C ASN A 467 -5.86 5.35 3.21
N SER A 468 -5.01 4.93 4.16
CA SER A 468 -5.06 5.42 5.54
C SER A 468 -4.81 6.92 5.61
N LEU A 469 -3.76 7.42 4.92
CA LEU A 469 -3.47 8.84 4.88
C LEU A 469 -4.58 9.62 4.17
N ALA A 470 -5.13 9.09 3.08
CA ALA A 470 -6.21 9.76 2.35
C ALA A 470 -7.49 9.80 3.19
N ALA A 471 -7.72 8.80 4.05
CA ALA A 471 -8.82 8.82 5.02
C ALA A 471 -8.67 9.93 6.06
N LEU A 472 -7.44 10.37 6.37
CA LEU A 472 -7.16 11.49 7.28
C LEU A 472 -7.34 12.88 6.66
N LEU A 473 -7.42 12.98 5.33
CA LEU A 473 -7.46 14.27 4.67
C LEU A 473 -8.71 15.08 5.02
N PRO A 474 -8.54 16.40 5.25
CA PRO A 474 -9.65 17.35 5.35
C PRO A 474 -10.34 17.48 3.99
N THR A 475 -11.67 17.57 3.98
CA THR A 475 -12.46 17.71 2.75
C THR A 475 -12.60 19.16 2.26
N GLN A 476 -11.93 20.14 2.89
CA GLN A 476 -12.28 21.56 2.72
C GLN A 476 -11.15 22.49 2.24
N ASN A 477 -9.98 21.97 1.86
CA ASN A 477 -8.88 22.84 1.41
C ASN A 477 -8.48 22.55 -0.04
N ASN A 478 -9.01 23.31 -0.98
CA ASN A 478 -8.87 23.06 -2.42
C ASN A 478 -7.57 23.61 -3.04
N GLN A 479 -6.55 23.90 -2.22
CA GLN A 479 -5.29 24.45 -2.72
C GLN A 479 -4.39 23.36 -3.33
N ALA A 480 -4.08 23.47 -4.62
CA ALA A 480 -3.35 22.46 -5.40
C ALA A 480 -1.97 22.06 -4.84
N TRP A 481 -1.27 22.96 -4.14
CA TRP A 481 0.02 22.61 -3.53
C TRP A 481 -0.11 21.63 -2.37
N TYR A 482 -1.26 21.59 -1.66
CA TYR A 482 -1.51 20.56 -0.64
C TYR A 482 -1.61 19.17 -1.26
N VAL A 483 -2.19 19.07 -2.46
CA VAL A 483 -2.28 17.80 -3.21
C VAL A 483 -0.88 17.24 -3.48
N VAL A 484 0.04 18.10 -3.94
CA VAL A 484 1.43 17.70 -4.23
C VAL A 484 2.16 17.28 -2.96
N LEU A 485 2.09 18.09 -1.89
CA LEU A 485 2.70 17.72 -0.61
C LEU A 485 2.13 16.42 -0.05
N PHE A 486 0.83 16.20 -0.21
CA PHE A 486 0.18 15.00 0.24
C PHE A 486 0.60 13.76 -0.57
N LEU A 487 0.67 13.88 -1.90
CA LEU A 487 1.22 12.81 -2.76
C LEU A 487 2.65 12.45 -2.35
N LEU A 488 3.49 13.45 -2.08
CA LEU A 488 4.85 13.24 -1.59
C LEU A 488 4.85 12.55 -0.22
N MET A 489 3.96 12.95 0.70
CA MET A 489 3.81 12.32 2.01
C MET A 489 3.36 10.85 1.89
N VAL A 490 2.40 10.54 1.02
CA VAL A 490 1.96 9.16 0.79
C VAL A 490 3.09 8.32 0.20
N PHE A 491 3.83 8.86 -0.77
CA PHE A 491 4.96 8.19 -1.36
C PHE A 491 6.07 7.94 -0.32
N ALA A 492 6.49 8.98 0.39
CA ALA A 492 7.52 8.90 1.43
C ALA A 492 7.10 7.96 2.56
N GLY A 493 5.86 8.06 3.05
CA GLY A 493 5.30 7.19 4.08
C GLY A 493 5.25 5.74 3.64
N SER A 494 4.85 5.47 2.39
CA SER A 494 4.83 4.12 1.82
C SER A 494 6.23 3.52 1.73
N VAL A 495 7.20 4.27 1.20
CA VAL A 495 8.60 3.82 1.10
C VAL A 495 9.21 3.60 2.49
N GLY A 496 8.99 4.53 3.41
CA GLY A 496 9.43 4.43 4.80
C GLY A 496 8.88 3.19 5.50
N MET A 497 7.58 2.92 5.33
CA MET A 497 6.92 1.73 5.89
C MET A 497 7.46 0.41 5.34
N ILE A 498 7.70 0.36 4.03
CA ILE A 498 8.28 -0.80 3.37
C ILE A 498 9.67 -1.10 3.95
N LYS A 499 10.47 -0.05 4.15
CA LYS A 499 11.83 -0.15 4.66
C LYS A 499 11.86 -0.52 6.13
N MET A 500 10.96 0.03 6.93
CA MET A 500 10.76 -0.40 8.31
C MET A 500 10.46 -1.89 8.38
N LYS A 501 9.51 -2.36 7.57
CA LYS A 501 9.17 -3.78 7.53
C LYS A 501 10.36 -4.65 7.13
N ASP A 502 11.17 -4.21 6.16
CA ASP A 502 12.36 -4.94 5.74
C ASP A 502 13.42 -4.99 6.86
N LEU A 503 13.61 -3.89 7.60
CA LEU A 503 14.43 -3.84 8.82
C LEU A 503 13.93 -4.80 9.89
N LEU A 504 12.63 -4.79 10.20
CA LEU A 504 12.05 -5.69 11.21
C LEU A 504 12.19 -7.17 10.81
N ARG A 505 12.23 -7.48 9.51
CA ARG A 505 12.40 -8.84 8.99
C ARG A 505 13.85 -9.31 8.98
N SER A 506 14.80 -8.46 8.58
CA SER A 506 16.22 -8.84 8.55
C SER A 506 16.70 -9.26 9.93
N GLN A 507 16.21 -8.58 10.98
CA GLN A 507 16.55 -8.86 12.37
C GLN A 507 16.00 -10.20 12.90
N THR A 508 14.88 -10.70 12.36
CA THR A 508 14.33 -12.00 12.78
C THR A 508 15.07 -13.21 12.21
N ARG A 509 15.89 -13.01 11.18
CA ARG A 509 16.78 -14.05 10.66
C ARG A 509 18.11 -13.92 11.39
N LEU A 510 18.16 -14.37 12.63
CA LEU A 510 19.46 -14.73 13.20
C LEU A 510 20.10 -15.73 12.23
N PRO A 511 21.41 -15.61 11.93
CA PRO A 511 22.10 -16.68 11.26
C PRO A 511 21.82 -17.91 12.10
N VAL A 512 21.06 -18.87 11.55
CA VAL A 512 21.09 -20.23 12.06
C VAL A 512 22.58 -20.53 11.99
N ARG A 513 23.26 -20.52 13.16
CA ARG A 513 24.63 -21.00 13.23
C ARG A 513 24.51 -22.36 12.59
N ASP A 514 25.08 -22.52 11.40
CA ASP A 514 25.21 -23.83 10.80
C ASP A 514 25.97 -24.62 11.86
N VAL A 515 25.24 -25.42 12.65
CA VAL A 515 25.80 -26.44 13.54
C VAL A 515 26.29 -27.56 12.62
N LYS A 516 27.21 -27.20 11.74
CA LYS A 516 28.18 -28.11 11.16
C LYS A 516 29.35 -28.10 12.13
N TYR A 517 29.91 -29.28 12.39
CA TYR A 517 31.05 -29.55 13.26
C TYR A 517 30.71 -29.79 14.74
N MET A 518 30.02 -30.90 15.02
CA MET A 518 30.26 -31.73 16.21
C MET A 518 29.71 -33.18 16.05
N THR A 519 29.77 -33.75 14.84
CA THR A 519 29.39 -35.17 14.61
C THR A 519 30.41 -35.92 13.75
N HIS A 520 31.70 -35.63 13.90
CA HIS A 520 32.77 -36.50 13.40
C HIS A 520 33.91 -36.53 14.42
N GLU A 521 33.68 -37.20 15.55
CA GLU A 521 34.70 -37.75 16.45
C GLU A 521 33.98 -38.65 17.48
N ALA A 522 33.47 -39.80 17.02
CA ALA A 522 33.16 -40.99 17.84
C ALA A 522 32.50 -42.08 16.96
N SER A 523 33.32 -42.82 16.22
CA SER A 523 33.22 -44.29 16.02
C SER A 523 34.30 -44.74 15.06
#